data_AF-A0A8D0FKZ3-F1
#
_entry.id   AF-A0A8D0FKZ3-F1
#
_cell.length_a   1.000
_cell.length_b   1.000
_cell.length_c   1.000
_cell.angle_alpha   90.00
_cell.angle_beta   90.00
_cell.angle_gamma   90.00
#
_symmetry.space_group_name_H-M   'P 1'
#
loop_
_entity.id
_entity.type
_entity.pdbx_description
1 polymer ?
#
loop_
_entity_poly.entity_id
_entity_poly.type
_entity_poly.pdbx_seq_one_letter_code
_entity_poly.pdbx_strand_id
1 'polypeptide(L)'
;MIQTHIFLSDQPNGVGPAAVLEFWVQVLTSQQLWHRDRATLFLLDDLCKAAFQYSQEDCIQKLLYQQHKNALGYHCDKGLLSSLVSWIVAGNVTPSFVEGNANCSQVWFSWMVLNMESIFEEDSQLRRVVEGELVINALTPDQALKKAQTQLKLPIVPSLQRLMIYRWAHQALATPADHPLMPLIWQKFFLLYLHRPGPQYGLPVDGCIGRRFFQSAAHVSLINEMKQRLIEVADFHHAASKALRVESPAEGSDRSPEKASCSADYLTSPELHKELVRLCNVFVLWLEEESFQKGDTYIPSLPKQYDAHRLAKVMQNQQVNMSMLNLYIMSFRKL
;
A
#
# COMPACT_ATOMS: atom_id res chain seq x y z
N MET A 1 1.33 -3.14 -27.36
CA MET A 1 -0.08 -3.13 -27.81
C MET A 1 -0.97 -2.43 -26.79
N ILE A 2 -1.12 -2.96 -25.57
CA ILE A 2 -1.98 -2.36 -24.52
C ILE A 2 -1.63 -0.89 -24.23
N GLN A 3 -0.35 -0.58 -23.98
CA GLN A 3 0.12 0.80 -23.75
C GLN A 3 -0.22 1.74 -24.92
N THR A 4 -0.12 1.25 -26.15
CA THR A 4 -0.50 2.01 -27.36
C THR A 4 -1.99 2.31 -27.38
N HIS A 5 -2.84 1.36 -26.98
CA HIS A 5 -4.29 1.60 -26.91
C HIS A 5 -4.63 2.66 -25.86
N ILE A 6 -3.96 2.64 -24.71
CA ILE A 6 -4.16 3.63 -23.64
C ILE A 6 -3.72 5.01 -24.14
N PHE A 7 -2.52 5.12 -24.70
CA PHE A 7 -2.01 6.38 -25.25
C PHE A 7 -2.90 6.97 -26.34
N LEU A 8 -3.38 6.14 -27.29
CA LEU A 8 -4.28 6.60 -28.34
C LEU A 8 -5.66 7.01 -27.80
N SER A 9 -6.12 6.38 -26.71
CA SER A 9 -7.42 6.72 -26.10
C SER A 9 -7.44 8.05 -25.35
N ASP A 10 -6.27 8.60 -24.99
CA ASP A 10 -6.11 9.89 -24.33
C ASP A 10 -6.12 11.09 -25.32
N GLN A 11 -6.04 10.80 -26.63
CA GLN A 11 -6.09 11.82 -27.67
C GLN A 11 -7.49 12.42 -27.82
N PRO A 12 -7.63 13.63 -28.39
CA PRO A 12 -8.94 14.21 -28.71
C PRO A 12 -9.79 13.24 -29.56
N ASN A 13 -11.03 13.00 -29.13
CA ASN A 13 -11.97 12.00 -29.69
C ASN A 13 -11.69 10.53 -29.36
N GLY A 14 -10.70 10.24 -28.51
CA GLY A 14 -10.49 8.92 -27.94
C GLY A 14 -11.58 8.53 -26.93
N VAL A 15 -11.71 7.23 -26.65
CA VAL A 15 -12.68 6.69 -25.67
C VAL A 15 -12.29 6.96 -24.21
N GLY A 16 -11.10 7.54 -23.98
CA GLY A 16 -10.53 7.79 -22.66
C GLY A 16 -9.73 6.59 -22.11
N PRO A 17 -8.65 6.84 -21.35
CA PRO A 17 -7.83 5.80 -20.73
C PRO A 17 -8.62 4.81 -19.86
N ALA A 18 -9.63 5.30 -19.13
CA ALA A 18 -10.46 4.49 -18.26
C ALA A 18 -11.14 3.33 -19.01
N ALA A 19 -11.76 3.60 -20.17
CA ALA A 19 -12.47 2.59 -20.94
C ALA A 19 -11.53 1.48 -21.46
N VAL A 20 -10.31 1.85 -21.87
CA VAL A 20 -9.29 0.88 -22.32
C VAL A 20 -8.77 0.04 -21.16
N LEU A 21 -8.50 0.67 -20.01
CA LEU A 21 -8.06 -0.03 -18.80
C LEU A 21 -9.14 -1.02 -18.34
N GLU A 22 -10.40 -0.59 -18.25
CA GLU A 22 -11.53 -1.44 -17.87
C GLU A 22 -11.66 -2.64 -18.80
N PHE A 23 -11.63 -2.42 -20.12
CA PHE A 23 -11.70 -3.48 -21.11
C PHE A 23 -10.62 -4.54 -20.90
N TRP A 24 -9.36 -4.13 -20.81
CA TRP A 24 -8.25 -5.10 -20.66
C TRP A 24 -8.27 -5.82 -19.32
N VAL A 25 -8.60 -5.13 -18.22
CA VAL A 25 -8.75 -5.77 -16.90
C VAL A 25 -9.89 -6.79 -16.93
N GLN A 26 -11.03 -6.48 -17.57
CA GLN A 26 -12.13 -7.43 -17.72
C GLN A 26 -11.72 -8.65 -18.54
N VAL A 27 -11.03 -8.45 -19.67
CA VAL A 27 -10.52 -9.55 -20.50
C VAL A 27 -9.60 -10.47 -19.70
N LEU A 28 -8.62 -9.91 -18.99
CA LEU A 28 -7.66 -10.68 -18.20
C LEU A 28 -8.33 -11.40 -17.01
N THR A 29 -9.24 -10.72 -16.30
CA THR A 29 -9.92 -11.30 -15.12
C THR A 29 -11.08 -12.23 -15.48
N SER A 30 -11.48 -12.29 -16.75
CA SER A 30 -12.45 -13.27 -17.25
C SER A 30 -11.87 -14.68 -17.39
N GLN A 31 -10.54 -14.81 -17.40
CA GLN A 31 -9.86 -16.10 -17.52
C GLN A 31 -9.97 -16.91 -16.23
N GLN A 32 -10.12 -18.23 -16.35
CA GLN A 32 -10.15 -19.10 -15.17
C GLN A 32 -8.81 -19.03 -14.44
N LEU A 33 -8.85 -18.90 -13.11
CA LEU A 33 -7.66 -18.85 -12.25
C LEU A 33 -6.66 -17.75 -12.62
N TRP A 34 -7.11 -16.64 -13.23
CA TRP A 34 -6.27 -15.52 -13.65
C TRP A 34 -5.31 -15.01 -12.57
N HIS A 35 -5.73 -15.06 -11.30
CA HIS A 35 -4.95 -14.62 -10.13
C HIS A 35 -3.75 -15.53 -9.79
N ARG A 36 -3.61 -16.68 -10.46
CA ARG A 36 -2.46 -17.59 -10.34
C ARG A 36 -1.55 -17.59 -11.56
N ASP A 37 -2.03 -17.03 -12.67
CA ASP A 37 -1.25 -16.99 -13.90
C ASP A 37 -0.26 -15.82 -13.87
N ARG A 38 1.03 -16.14 -13.93
CA ARG A 38 2.11 -15.15 -13.80
C ARG A 38 2.12 -14.14 -14.94
N ALA A 39 1.81 -14.57 -16.16
CA ALA A 39 1.77 -13.68 -17.32
C ALA A 39 0.62 -12.68 -17.19
N THR A 40 -0.55 -13.14 -16.77
CA THR A 40 -1.72 -12.32 -16.48
C THR A 40 -1.44 -11.32 -15.37
N LEU A 41 -0.85 -11.76 -14.25
CA LEU A 41 -0.48 -10.85 -13.15
C LEU A 41 0.54 -9.80 -13.57
N PHE A 42 1.50 -10.15 -14.42
CA PHE A 42 2.46 -9.19 -14.99
C PHE A 42 1.76 -8.12 -15.84
N LEU A 43 0.82 -8.52 -16.70
CA LEU A 43 0.02 -7.58 -17.50
C LEU A 43 -0.90 -6.71 -16.63
N LEU A 44 -1.49 -7.28 -15.57
CA LEU A 44 -2.30 -6.53 -14.61
C LEU A 44 -1.47 -5.52 -13.82
N ASP A 45 -0.19 -5.83 -13.52
CA ASP A 45 0.74 -4.88 -12.90
C ASP A 45 0.99 -3.67 -13.79
N ASP A 46 1.28 -3.90 -15.07
CA ASP A 46 1.45 -2.83 -16.06
C ASP A 46 0.17 -1.98 -16.24
N LEU A 47 -1.01 -2.61 -16.21
CA LEU A 47 -2.30 -1.90 -16.24
C LEU A 47 -2.53 -1.07 -14.98
N CYS A 48 -2.17 -1.59 -13.79
CA CYS A 48 -2.27 -0.84 -12.53
C CYS A 48 -1.30 0.34 -12.51
N LYS A 49 -0.09 0.15 -13.04
CA LYS A 49 0.87 1.24 -13.26
C LYS A 49 0.25 2.30 -14.15
N ALA A 50 -0.24 1.93 -15.34
CA ALA A 50 -0.86 2.88 -16.26
C ALA A 50 -2.07 3.60 -15.62
N ALA A 51 -2.95 2.88 -14.91
CA ALA A 51 -4.06 3.49 -14.19
C ALA A 51 -3.59 4.54 -13.17
N PHE A 52 -2.51 4.27 -12.45
CA PHE A 52 -1.93 5.24 -11.54
C PHE A 52 -1.38 6.47 -12.26
N GLN A 53 -0.77 6.29 -13.44
CA GLN A 53 -0.27 7.39 -14.28
C GLN A 53 -1.43 8.27 -14.78
N TYR A 54 -2.46 7.66 -15.38
CA TYR A 54 -3.62 8.41 -15.90
C TYR A 54 -4.63 8.85 -14.82
N SER A 55 -4.34 8.63 -13.54
CA SER A 55 -5.25 8.92 -12.41
C SER A 55 -6.62 8.23 -12.57
N GLN A 56 -6.60 6.97 -13.01
CA GLN A 56 -7.76 6.11 -13.26
C GLN A 56 -7.78 4.89 -12.34
N GLU A 57 -7.16 4.94 -11.16
CA GLU A 57 -7.08 3.80 -10.24
C GLU A 57 -8.46 3.22 -9.88
N ASP A 58 -9.45 4.10 -9.71
CA ASP A 58 -10.82 3.75 -9.35
C ASP A 58 -11.48 2.74 -10.30
N CYS A 59 -11.19 2.81 -11.61
CA CYS A 59 -11.82 1.92 -12.58
C CYS A 59 -11.38 0.47 -12.39
N ILE A 60 -10.07 0.26 -12.19
CA ILE A 60 -9.51 -1.07 -11.91
C ILE A 60 -9.93 -1.54 -10.52
N GLN A 61 -9.90 -0.65 -9.52
CA GLN A 61 -10.27 -0.99 -8.14
C GLN A 61 -11.71 -1.50 -8.05
N LYS A 62 -12.66 -0.87 -8.76
CA LYS A 62 -14.06 -1.30 -8.84
C LYS A 62 -14.20 -2.72 -9.42
N LEU A 63 -13.50 -3.01 -10.52
CA LEU A 63 -13.53 -4.33 -11.15
C LEU A 63 -12.93 -5.42 -10.24
N LEU A 64 -11.79 -5.13 -9.61
CA LEU A 64 -11.18 -6.06 -8.65
C LEU A 64 -12.04 -6.26 -7.41
N TYR A 65 -12.71 -5.23 -6.91
CA TYR A 65 -13.64 -5.34 -5.80
C TYR A 65 -14.82 -6.24 -6.15
N GLN A 66 -15.38 -6.13 -7.35
CA GLN A 66 -16.43 -7.05 -7.83
C GLN A 66 -15.94 -8.50 -7.88
N GLN A 67 -14.74 -8.74 -8.44
CA GLN A 67 -14.13 -10.08 -8.45
C GLN A 67 -13.95 -10.61 -7.02
N HIS A 68 -13.54 -9.75 -6.08
CA HIS A 68 -13.34 -10.12 -4.68
C HIS A 68 -14.66 -10.48 -3.98
N LYS A 69 -15.73 -9.71 -4.21
CA LYS A 69 -17.08 -10.05 -3.69
C LYS A 69 -17.57 -11.38 -4.24
N ASN A 70 -17.37 -11.64 -5.53
CA ASN A 70 -17.72 -12.91 -6.15
C ASN A 70 -16.92 -14.07 -5.53
N ALA A 71 -15.61 -13.88 -5.30
CA ALA A 71 -14.74 -14.85 -4.64
C ALA A 71 -15.18 -15.14 -3.19
N LEU A 72 -15.71 -14.14 -2.48
CA LEU A 72 -16.27 -14.26 -1.14
C LEU A 72 -17.67 -14.90 -1.11
N GLY A 73 -18.29 -15.16 -2.27
CA GLY A 73 -19.67 -15.68 -2.35
C GLY A 73 -20.74 -14.67 -1.93
N TYR A 74 -20.45 -13.36 -1.93
CA TYR A 74 -21.45 -12.31 -1.70
C TYR A 74 -22.34 -12.16 -2.94
N HIS A 75 -23.47 -12.87 -2.97
CA HIS A 75 -24.54 -12.64 -3.94
C HIS A 75 -25.74 -11.99 -3.24
N CYS A 76 -26.15 -10.79 -3.68
CA CYS A 76 -27.39 -10.16 -3.21
C CYS A 76 -28.63 -10.77 -3.89
N ASP A 77 -28.46 -11.42 -5.04
CA ASP A 77 -29.54 -12.02 -5.80
C ASP A 77 -29.54 -13.55 -5.75
N LYS A 78 -30.60 -14.09 -5.17
CA LYS A 78 -31.02 -15.49 -5.32
C LYS A 78 -31.49 -15.70 -6.77
N GLY A 79 -30.59 -15.98 -7.70
CA GLY A 79 -31.03 -16.26 -9.07
C GLY A 79 -29.92 -16.53 -10.05
N LEU A 80 -29.75 -17.81 -10.35
CA LEU A 80 -29.14 -18.38 -11.56
C LEU A 80 -27.60 -18.37 -11.63
N LEU A 81 -27.08 -19.61 -11.69
CA LEU A 81 -25.73 -20.06 -12.02
C LEU A 81 -24.70 -20.15 -10.87
N SER A 82 -25.04 -21.06 -9.96
CA SER A 82 -24.23 -21.76 -8.97
C SER A 82 -23.14 -22.69 -9.57
N SER A 83 -22.27 -22.20 -10.46
CA SER A 83 -21.20 -23.04 -11.00
C SER A 83 -19.88 -22.31 -11.11
N LEU A 84 -19.22 -22.08 -9.96
CA LEU A 84 -17.76 -22.18 -9.72
C LEU A 84 -17.52 -22.00 -8.20
N VAL A 85 -18.10 -22.90 -7.38
CA VAL A 85 -17.86 -22.97 -5.93
C VAL A 85 -17.10 -24.27 -5.61
N SER A 86 -15.86 -24.38 -6.10
CA SER A 86 -15.04 -25.60 -5.93
C SER A 86 -13.75 -25.39 -5.13
N TRP A 87 -13.51 -24.19 -4.60
CA TRP A 87 -12.29 -23.88 -3.83
C TRP A 87 -12.56 -23.58 -2.34
N ILE A 88 -13.82 -23.53 -1.92
CA ILE A 88 -14.24 -23.55 -0.51
C ILE A 88 -14.17 -24.99 0.02
N VAL A 89 -13.07 -25.70 -0.23
CA VAL A 89 -12.80 -27.04 0.31
C VAL A 89 -11.31 -27.15 0.64
N ALA A 90 -10.79 -26.18 1.40
CA ALA A 90 -9.50 -26.28 2.10
C ALA A 90 -9.40 -25.22 3.22
N GLY A 91 -10.40 -25.15 4.10
CA GLY A 91 -10.37 -24.33 5.31
C GLY A 91 -10.52 -22.82 5.08
N ASN A 92 -11.66 -22.27 5.49
CA ASN A 92 -12.02 -20.90 5.91
C ASN A 92 -10.98 -19.74 5.78
N VAL A 93 -10.20 -19.64 4.72
CA VAL A 93 -9.28 -18.52 4.49
C VAL A 93 -9.96 -17.57 3.52
N THR A 94 -10.04 -16.29 3.91
CA THR A 94 -10.50 -15.22 3.01
C THR A 94 -9.78 -15.33 1.66
N PRO A 95 -10.42 -15.17 0.49
CA PRO A 95 -9.74 -15.12 -0.79
C PRO A 95 -8.88 -13.84 -0.92
N SER A 96 -7.71 -13.91 -1.57
CA SER A 96 -6.90 -12.72 -1.94
C SER A 96 -6.30 -12.97 -3.31
N PHE A 97 -6.18 -11.93 -4.12
CA PHE A 97 -5.53 -12.00 -5.42
C PHE A 97 -4.00 -11.87 -5.36
N VAL A 98 -3.47 -11.55 -4.18
CA VAL A 98 -2.06 -11.68 -3.84
C VAL A 98 -1.96 -12.77 -2.77
N GLU A 99 -1.76 -14.01 -3.20
CA GLU A 99 -1.56 -15.17 -2.31
C GLU A 99 -0.08 -15.26 -1.88
N GLY A 100 0.18 -15.62 -0.61
CA GLY A 100 1.53 -15.94 -0.10
C GLY A 100 2.32 -14.76 0.47
N ASN A 101 3.66 -14.88 0.46
CA ASN A 101 4.59 -13.82 0.88
C ASN A 101 4.52 -12.65 -0.12
N ALA A 102 4.70 -11.43 0.39
CA ALA A 102 4.59 -10.21 -0.40
C ALA A 102 5.38 -10.23 -1.71
N ASN A 103 4.84 -9.55 -2.72
CA ASN A 103 5.29 -9.67 -4.10
C ASN A 103 6.21 -8.50 -4.48
N CYS A 104 7.45 -8.83 -4.86
CA CYS A 104 8.46 -7.86 -5.26
C CYS A 104 8.44 -7.52 -6.76
N SER A 105 7.78 -8.31 -7.61
CA SER A 105 7.75 -8.13 -9.06
C SER A 105 6.44 -7.52 -9.58
N GLN A 106 5.33 -7.67 -8.85
CA GLN A 106 4.02 -7.09 -9.19
C GLN A 106 3.56 -6.10 -8.10
N VAL A 107 4.35 -5.05 -7.90
CA VAL A 107 4.13 -4.07 -6.82
C VAL A 107 2.93 -3.16 -7.08
N TRP A 108 2.67 -2.75 -8.34
CA TRP A 108 1.52 -1.92 -8.71
C TRP A 108 0.20 -2.68 -8.54
N PHE A 109 0.17 -3.94 -8.96
CA PHE A 109 -0.96 -4.81 -8.75
C PHE A 109 -1.19 -5.07 -7.26
N SER A 110 -0.12 -5.34 -6.50
CA SER A 110 -0.21 -5.53 -5.05
C SER A 110 -0.74 -4.28 -4.35
N TRP A 111 -0.28 -3.09 -4.75
CA TRP A 111 -0.82 -1.82 -4.28
C TRP A 111 -2.32 -1.69 -4.54
N MET A 112 -2.78 -2.01 -5.75
CA MET A 112 -4.19 -1.94 -6.11
C MET A 112 -5.05 -2.91 -5.29
N VAL A 113 -4.60 -4.17 -5.18
CA VAL A 113 -5.30 -5.22 -4.42
C VAL A 113 -5.38 -4.86 -2.93
N LEU A 114 -4.29 -4.42 -2.31
CA LEU A 114 -4.29 -4.07 -0.89
C LEU A 114 -5.16 -2.83 -0.59
N ASN A 115 -5.20 -1.83 -1.49
CA ASN A 115 -6.13 -0.72 -1.34
C ASN A 115 -7.59 -1.17 -1.46
N MET A 116 -7.90 -2.05 -2.41
CA MET A 116 -9.24 -2.64 -2.53
C MET A 116 -9.64 -3.45 -1.30
N GLU A 117 -8.77 -4.33 -0.79
CA GLU A 117 -9.06 -5.15 0.38
C GLU A 117 -9.13 -4.32 1.68
N SER A 118 -8.42 -3.19 1.74
CA SER A 118 -8.56 -2.22 2.84
C SER A 118 -9.99 -1.66 2.92
N ILE A 119 -10.65 -1.45 1.78
CA ILE A 119 -12.08 -1.04 1.76
C ILE A 119 -12.94 -2.12 2.40
N PHE A 120 -12.70 -3.40 2.08
CA PHE A 120 -13.47 -4.49 2.67
C PHE A 120 -13.27 -4.59 4.19
N GLU A 121 -12.04 -4.43 4.68
CA GLU A 121 -11.74 -4.41 6.12
C GLU A 121 -12.42 -3.24 6.85
N GLU A 122 -12.57 -2.09 6.17
CA GLU A 122 -13.27 -0.90 6.68
C GLU A 122 -14.79 -1.07 6.65
N ASP A 123 -15.36 -1.50 5.52
CA ASP A 123 -16.80 -1.74 5.33
C ASP A 123 -17.32 -2.79 6.32
N SER A 124 -16.54 -3.85 6.57
CA SER A 124 -16.88 -4.91 7.53
C SER A 124 -16.75 -4.47 8.99
N GLN A 125 -16.18 -3.29 9.27
CA GLN A 125 -15.83 -2.79 10.60
C GLN A 125 -14.83 -3.71 11.35
N LEU A 126 -14.18 -4.65 10.66
CA LEU A 126 -13.31 -5.64 11.26
C LEU A 126 -12.18 -4.98 12.06
N ARG A 127 -11.47 -4.02 11.43
CA ARG A 127 -10.36 -3.31 12.06
C ARG A 127 -10.80 -2.64 13.36
N ARG A 128 -11.90 -1.89 13.31
CA ARG A 128 -12.45 -1.17 14.47
C ARG A 128 -12.74 -2.10 15.66
N VAL A 129 -13.35 -3.25 15.41
CA VAL A 129 -13.68 -4.20 16.49
C VAL A 129 -12.42 -4.87 17.05
N VAL A 130 -11.47 -5.26 16.19
CA VAL A 130 -10.19 -5.82 16.63
C VAL A 130 -9.43 -4.82 17.48
N GLU A 131 -9.29 -3.58 17.03
CA GLU A 131 -8.63 -2.51 17.78
C GLU A 131 -9.32 -2.26 19.13
N GLY A 132 -10.66 -2.26 19.16
CA GLY A 132 -11.41 -2.13 20.40
C GLY A 132 -11.12 -3.25 21.41
N GLU A 133 -11.07 -4.50 20.96
CA GLU A 133 -10.72 -5.65 21.80
C GLU A 133 -9.25 -5.60 22.28
N LEU A 134 -8.33 -5.13 21.45
CA LEU A 134 -6.92 -4.93 21.81
C LEU A 134 -6.73 -3.82 22.86
N VAL A 135 -7.56 -2.77 22.81
CA VAL A 135 -7.48 -1.63 23.73
C VAL A 135 -8.20 -1.91 25.03
N ILE A 136 -9.48 -2.30 24.98
CA ILE A 136 -10.35 -2.46 26.15
C ILE A 136 -10.01 -3.71 26.95
N ASN A 137 -9.85 -4.84 26.25
CA ASN A 137 -9.71 -6.16 26.88
C ASN A 137 -8.27 -6.67 26.91
N ALA A 138 -7.32 -5.89 26.35
CA ALA A 138 -5.89 -6.24 26.28
C ALA A 138 -5.62 -7.65 25.74
N LEU A 139 -6.46 -8.10 24.80
CA LEU A 139 -6.34 -9.42 24.19
C LEU A 139 -5.11 -9.50 23.27
N THR A 140 -4.70 -10.73 22.96
CA THR A 140 -3.76 -10.95 21.86
C THR A 140 -4.45 -10.70 20.51
N PRO A 141 -3.70 -10.38 19.43
CA PRO A 141 -4.28 -10.18 18.09
C PRO A 141 -5.16 -11.34 17.61
N ASP A 142 -4.72 -12.59 17.83
CA ASP A 142 -5.51 -13.78 17.49
C ASP A 142 -6.83 -13.86 18.26
N GLN A 143 -6.82 -13.53 19.54
CA GLN A 143 -8.01 -13.55 20.39
C GLN A 143 -8.99 -12.42 20.01
N ALA A 144 -8.47 -11.22 19.78
CA ALA A 144 -9.24 -10.07 19.30
C ALA A 144 -9.90 -10.37 17.95
N LEU A 145 -9.17 -10.98 17.01
CA LEU A 145 -9.71 -11.37 15.70
C LEU A 145 -10.83 -12.40 15.81
N LYS A 146 -10.68 -13.44 16.64
CA LYS A 146 -11.72 -14.45 16.89
C LYS A 146 -12.99 -13.83 17.49
N LYS A 147 -12.84 -12.90 18.43
CA LYS A 147 -13.99 -12.17 18.99
C LYS A 147 -14.66 -11.27 17.95
N ALA A 148 -13.88 -10.51 17.19
CA ALA A 148 -14.39 -9.64 16.14
C ALA A 148 -15.20 -10.43 15.10
N GLN A 149 -14.69 -11.58 14.68
CA GLN A 149 -15.39 -12.50 13.79
C GLN A 149 -16.76 -12.92 14.35
N THR A 150 -16.81 -13.29 15.64
CA THR A 150 -18.05 -13.72 16.32
C THR A 150 -19.05 -12.56 16.42
N GLN A 151 -18.58 -11.37 16.81
CA GLN A 151 -19.41 -10.18 16.99
C GLN A 151 -19.99 -9.68 15.67
N LEU A 152 -19.17 -9.63 14.62
CA LEU A 152 -19.56 -9.13 13.30
C LEU A 152 -20.27 -10.17 12.44
N LYS A 153 -20.33 -11.43 12.89
CA LYS A 153 -20.94 -12.56 12.17
C LYS A 153 -20.40 -12.67 10.74
N LEU A 154 -19.09 -12.48 10.56
CA LEU A 154 -18.48 -12.49 9.23
C LEU A 154 -18.63 -13.88 8.61
N PRO A 155 -19.11 -13.98 7.35
CA PRO A 155 -19.32 -15.25 6.68
C PRO A 155 -17.99 -15.96 6.38
N ILE A 156 -16.91 -15.18 6.25
CA ILE A 156 -15.57 -15.64 5.95
C ILE A 156 -14.59 -15.00 6.93
N VAL A 157 -13.66 -15.80 7.42
CA VAL A 157 -12.70 -15.40 8.45
C VAL A 157 -11.36 -15.10 7.79
N PRO A 158 -10.80 -13.90 7.96
CA PRO A 158 -9.41 -13.69 7.61
C PRO A 158 -8.51 -14.37 8.63
N SER A 159 -7.41 -14.99 8.17
CA SER A 159 -6.32 -15.35 9.07
C SER A 159 -5.67 -14.09 9.63
N LEU A 160 -4.94 -14.19 10.76
CA LEU A 160 -4.30 -13.01 11.35
C LEU A 160 -3.40 -12.26 10.35
N GLN A 161 -2.61 -13.00 9.58
CA GLN A 161 -1.71 -12.45 8.55
C GLN A 161 -2.44 -11.70 7.42
N ARG A 162 -3.76 -11.83 7.34
CA ARG A 162 -4.59 -11.12 6.35
C ARG A 162 -5.03 -9.74 6.80
N LEU A 163 -4.86 -9.37 8.07
CA LEU A 163 -5.13 -8.01 8.52
C LEU A 163 -4.21 -7.03 7.79
N MET A 164 -4.76 -5.88 7.40
CA MET A 164 -4.03 -4.96 6.52
C MET A 164 -2.72 -4.48 7.13
N ILE A 165 -2.62 -4.39 8.47
CA ILE A 165 -1.39 -3.98 9.15
C ILE A 165 -0.21 -4.92 8.86
N TYR A 166 -0.43 -6.24 8.80
CA TYR A 166 0.62 -7.20 8.46
C TYR A 166 0.85 -7.28 6.96
N ARG A 167 -0.21 -7.14 6.15
CA ARG A 167 -0.07 -7.19 4.69
C ARG A 167 0.72 -6.01 4.15
N TRP A 168 0.46 -4.80 4.64
CA TRP A 168 1.27 -3.63 4.31
C TRP A 168 2.69 -3.74 4.85
N ALA A 169 2.89 -4.33 6.04
CA ALA A 169 4.23 -4.61 6.57
C ALA A 169 5.05 -5.52 5.64
N HIS A 170 4.48 -6.67 5.26
CA HIS A 170 5.16 -7.58 4.33
C HIS A 170 5.36 -6.95 2.95
N GLN A 171 4.39 -6.20 2.43
CA GLN A 171 4.56 -5.50 1.15
C GLN A 171 5.67 -4.46 1.22
N ALA A 172 5.80 -3.74 2.32
CA ALA A 172 6.90 -2.79 2.53
C ALA A 172 8.27 -3.49 2.50
N LEU A 173 8.39 -4.68 3.11
CA LEU A 173 9.61 -5.49 3.05
C LEU A 173 9.96 -5.96 1.65
N ALA A 174 8.97 -6.43 0.89
CA ALA A 174 9.18 -6.98 -0.46
C ALA A 174 9.40 -5.91 -1.54
N THR A 175 9.03 -4.66 -1.29
CA THR A 175 9.12 -3.61 -2.31
C THR A 175 10.59 -3.25 -2.59
N PRO A 176 11.03 -3.23 -3.87
CA PRO A 176 12.36 -2.77 -4.25
C PRO A 176 12.62 -1.33 -3.81
N ALA A 177 13.87 -1.01 -3.47
CA ALA A 177 14.24 0.31 -2.94
C ALA A 177 14.08 1.43 -3.99
N ASP A 178 14.27 1.10 -5.26
CA ASP A 178 14.10 1.98 -6.41
C ASP A 178 12.65 2.05 -6.92
N HIS A 179 11.73 1.27 -6.36
CA HIS A 179 10.36 1.25 -6.83
C HIS A 179 9.62 2.55 -6.45
N PRO A 180 8.93 3.23 -7.39
CA PRO A 180 8.29 4.53 -7.15
C PRO A 180 7.19 4.50 -6.05
N LEU A 181 6.53 3.35 -5.86
CA LEU A 181 5.53 3.17 -4.79
C LEU A 181 6.11 2.92 -3.40
N MET A 182 7.42 2.64 -3.27
CA MET A 182 8.06 2.31 -1.99
C MET A 182 7.64 3.24 -0.84
N PRO A 183 7.77 4.58 -0.95
CA PRO A 183 7.42 5.46 0.16
C PRO A 183 5.93 5.51 0.47
N LEU A 184 5.05 5.28 -0.52
CA LEU A 184 3.61 5.20 -0.32
C LEU A 184 3.21 3.92 0.41
N ILE A 185 3.87 2.80 0.10
CA ILE A 185 3.63 1.51 0.77
C ILE A 185 4.02 1.59 2.25
N TRP A 186 5.19 2.17 2.56
CA TRP A 186 5.58 2.46 3.94
C TRP A 186 4.59 3.38 4.65
N GLN A 187 4.11 4.42 3.96
CA GLN A 187 3.10 5.32 4.52
C GLN A 187 1.80 4.59 4.87
N LYS A 188 1.33 3.64 4.05
CA LYS A 188 0.15 2.81 4.35
C LYS A 188 0.34 1.98 5.61
N PHE A 189 1.53 1.39 5.79
CA PHE A 189 1.84 0.69 7.03
C PHE A 189 1.81 1.63 8.25
N PHE A 190 2.48 2.79 8.18
CA PHE A 190 2.54 3.72 9.32
C PHE A 190 1.18 4.32 9.66
N LEU A 191 0.28 4.52 8.68
CA LEU A 191 -1.10 4.93 8.94
C LEU A 191 -1.84 3.94 9.84
N LEU A 192 -1.55 2.64 9.72
CA LEU A 192 -2.13 1.60 10.56
C LEU A 192 -1.37 1.44 11.88
N TYR A 193 -0.03 1.39 11.84
CA TYR A 193 0.80 1.17 13.01
C TYR A 193 0.77 2.34 14.02
N LEU A 194 0.72 3.58 13.53
CA LEU A 194 0.67 4.78 14.37
C LEU A 194 -0.75 5.33 14.52
N HIS A 195 -1.77 4.59 14.07
CA HIS A 195 -3.16 4.97 14.31
C HIS A 195 -3.41 5.11 15.81
N ARG A 196 -4.10 6.16 16.21
CA ARG A 196 -4.64 6.32 17.58
C ARG A 196 -6.15 6.07 17.53
N PRO A 197 -6.62 4.87 17.94
CA PRO A 197 -8.03 4.63 18.15
C PRO A 197 -8.52 5.61 19.20
N GLY A 198 -9.47 6.46 18.83
CA GLY A 198 -9.90 7.57 19.68
C GLY A 198 -11.32 7.40 20.22
N PRO A 199 -11.78 8.38 21.01
CA PRO A 199 -13.14 8.44 21.56
C PRO A 199 -14.23 8.39 20.49
N GLN A 200 -13.93 8.74 19.23
CA GLN A 200 -14.89 8.59 18.13
C GLN A 200 -15.40 7.15 17.95
N TYR A 201 -14.67 6.16 18.49
CA TYR A 201 -15.07 4.75 18.48
C TYR A 201 -15.48 4.24 19.87
N GLY A 202 -15.61 5.12 20.87
CA GLY A 202 -15.89 4.76 22.26
C GLY A 202 -14.68 4.25 23.04
N LEU A 203 -13.46 4.51 22.54
CA LEU A 203 -12.20 4.05 23.14
C LEU A 203 -11.55 5.15 23.98
N PRO A 204 -10.77 4.79 25.02
CA PRO A 204 -9.99 5.76 25.78
C PRO A 204 -9.00 6.49 24.88
N VAL A 205 -8.64 7.72 25.26
CA VAL A 205 -7.50 8.41 24.64
C VAL A 205 -6.23 7.69 25.09
N ASP A 206 -5.62 6.95 24.18
CA ASP A 206 -4.42 6.15 24.42
C ASP A 206 -3.35 6.47 23.36
N GLY A 207 -2.17 5.85 23.51
CA GLY A 207 -1.14 5.85 22.50
C GLY A 207 -1.54 5.13 21.20
N CYS A 208 -0.58 5.05 20.30
CA CYS A 208 -0.74 4.34 19.03
C CYS A 208 -1.06 2.84 19.25
N ILE A 209 -1.82 2.27 18.33
CA ILE A 209 -2.27 0.87 18.41
C ILE A 209 -1.18 -0.15 18.04
N GLY A 210 -0.14 0.27 17.32
CA GLY A 210 0.85 -0.59 16.68
C GLY A 210 1.37 -1.72 17.56
N ARG A 211 1.93 -1.43 18.74
CA ARG A 211 2.48 -2.48 19.61
C ARG A 211 1.47 -3.55 20.03
N ARG A 212 0.19 -3.21 20.11
CA ARG A 212 -0.86 -4.17 20.47
C ARG A 212 -1.05 -5.23 19.39
N PHE A 213 -0.71 -4.94 18.14
CA PHE A 213 -0.63 -5.93 17.06
C PHE A 213 0.67 -6.73 17.06
N PHE A 214 1.77 -6.18 17.55
CA PHE A 214 3.11 -6.79 17.44
C PHE A 214 3.64 -7.36 18.77
N GLN A 215 2.86 -8.23 19.41
CA GLN A 215 3.18 -8.79 20.74
C GLN A 215 3.98 -10.11 20.72
N SER A 216 3.88 -10.90 19.65
CA SER A 216 4.56 -12.22 19.58
C SER A 216 6.03 -12.07 19.18
N ALA A 217 6.85 -13.08 19.49
CA ALA A 217 8.27 -13.09 19.07
C ALA A 217 8.44 -12.93 17.55
N ALA A 218 7.57 -13.58 16.76
CA ALA A 218 7.55 -13.44 15.31
C ALA A 218 7.22 -12.00 14.86
N HIS A 219 6.30 -11.33 15.56
CA HIS A 219 5.96 -9.94 15.26
C HIS A 219 7.07 -8.97 15.66
N VAL A 220 7.78 -9.23 16.77
CA VAL A 220 8.97 -8.45 17.13
C VAL A 220 10.07 -8.62 16.08
N SER A 221 10.28 -9.85 15.57
CA SER A 221 11.19 -10.09 14.44
C SER A 221 10.78 -9.26 13.22
N LEU A 222 9.49 -9.26 12.88
CA LEU A 222 8.96 -8.50 11.75
C LEU A 222 9.23 -6.99 11.88
N ILE A 223 9.01 -6.39 13.06
CA ILE A 223 9.34 -4.96 13.28
C ILE A 223 10.85 -4.70 13.13
N ASN A 224 11.70 -5.61 13.62
CA ASN A 224 13.15 -5.49 13.48
C ASN A 224 13.59 -5.61 12.01
N GLU A 225 13.02 -6.54 11.26
CA GLU A 225 13.23 -6.68 9.81
C GLU A 225 12.78 -5.42 9.06
N MET A 226 11.64 -4.82 9.44
CA MET A 226 11.17 -3.57 8.85
C MET A 226 12.11 -2.40 9.12
N LYS A 227 12.60 -2.28 10.35
CA LYS A 227 13.62 -1.28 10.70
C LYS A 227 14.88 -1.49 9.86
N GLN A 228 15.39 -2.72 9.79
CA GLN A 228 16.58 -3.03 9.02
C GLN A 228 16.38 -2.70 7.53
N ARG A 229 15.21 -3.01 6.99
CA ARG A 229 14.86 -2.68 5.60
C ARG A 229 14.86 -1.19 5.33
N LEU A 230 14.34 -0.36 6.22
CA LEU A 230 14.38 1.10 6.07
C LEU A 230 15.81 1.65 6.03
N ILE A 231 16.71 1.07 6.83
CA ILE A 231 18.14 1.43 6.85
C ILE A 231 18.77 1.08 5.50
N GLU A 232 18.54 -0.13 4.98
CA GLU A 232 19.04 -0.56 3.66
C GLU A 232 18.54 0.35 2.52
N VAL A 233 17.26 0.73 2.55
CA VAL A 233 16.67 1.64 1.55
C VAL A 233 17.29 3.05 1.66
N ALA A 234 17.54 3.53 2.88
CA ALA A 234 18.24 4.79 3.09
C ALA A 234 19.67 4.72 2.53
N ASP A 235 20.41 3.65 2.78
CA ASP A 235 21.77 3.45 2.27
C ASP A 235 21.79 3.41 0.73
N PHE A 236 20.84 2.71 0.11
CA PHE A 236 20.66 2.67 -1.33
C PHE A 236 20.50 4.07 -1.93
N HIS A 237 19.57 4.87 -1.40
CA HIS A 237 19.35 6.23 -1.93
C HIS A 237 20.50 7.18 -1.60
N HIS A 238 21.17 7.01 -0.46
CA HIS A 238 22.37 7.79 -0.14
C HIS A 238 23.48 7.50 -1.16
N ALA A 239 23.70 6.24 -1.52
CA ALA A 239 24.65 5.86 -2.57
C ALA A 239 24.25 6.43 -3.94
N ALA A 240 22.98 6.29 -4.33
CA ALA A 240 22.47 6.85 -5.60
C ALA A 240 22.65 8.38 -5.68
N SER A 241 22.39 9.11 -4.59
CA SER A 241 22.57 10.57 -4.53
C SER A 241 24.02 11.02 -4.76
N LYS A 242 25.00 10.16 -4.41
CA LYS A 242 26.42 10.43 -4.62
C LYS A 242 26.85 10.11 -6.04
N ALA A 243 26.38 8.99 -6.60
CA ALA A 243 26.73 8.57 -7.96
C ALA A 243 26.32 9.64 -8.99
N LEU A 244 25.10 10.16 -8.88
CA LEU A 244 24.56 11.19 -9.80
C LEU A 244 25.31 12.54 -9.74
N ARG A 245 25.98 12.83 -8.62
CA ARG A 245 26.82 14.04 -8.50
C ARG A 245 28.15 13.93 -9.24
N VAL A 246 28.66 12.71 -9.43
CA VAL A 246 29.93 12.45 -10.12
C VAL A 246 29.74 12.49 -11.64
N GLU A 247 28.54 12.16 -12.13
CA GLU A 247 28.21 12.11 -13.56
C GLU A 247 27.85 13.47 -14.17
N SER A 248 27.66 14.53 -13.38
CA SER A 248 27.43 15.89 -13.87
C SER A 248 28.77 16.63 -13.99
N PRO A 249 29.37 16.80 -15.18
CA PRO A 249 30.59 17.58 -15.33
C PRO A 249 30.25 19.06 -15.12
N ALA A 250 31.20 19.80 -14.53
CA ALA A 250 31.14 21.25 -14.46
C ALA A 250 30.95 21.86 -15.86
N GLU A 251 30.20 22.97 -15.89
CA GLU A 251 29.84 23.82 -17.03
C GLU A 251 30.87 23.85 -18.17
N GLY A 252 30.41 23.57 -19.39
CA GLY A 252 31.13 23.94 -20.61
C GLY A 252 30.96 22.98 -21.78
N SER A 253 29.81 23.00 -22.47
CA SER A 253 29.72 22.66 -23.90
C SER A 253 28.31 22.97 -24.43
N ASP A 254 28.22 23.94 -25.32
CA ASP A 254 27.04 24.25 -26.14
C ASP A 254 26.56 23.00 -26.90
N ARG A 255 25.37 22.47 -26.57
CA ARG A 255 24.61 21.61 -27.48
C ARG A 255 23.12 21.94 -27.47
N SER A 256 22.60 21.97 -28.69
CA SER A 256 21.26 22.36 -29.15
C SER A 256 20.10 21.60 -28.50
N PRO A 257 18.88 22.19 -28.46
CA PRO A 257 17.72 21.59 -27.83
C PRO A 257 17.01 20.63 -28.80
N GLU A 258 17.49 19.39 -28.91
CA GLU A 258 16.74 18.33 -29.59
C GLU A 258 16.06 17.42 -28.56
N LYS A 259 14.73 17.59 -28.45
CA LYS A 259 13.73 16.65 -27.91
C LYS A 259 14.24 15.68 -26.83
N ALA A 260 14.53 16.20 -25.64
CA ALA A 260 14.60 15.38 -24.44
C ALA A 260 13.19 14.86 -24.10
N SER A 261 12.97 13.56 -24.26
CA SER A 261 11.82 12.88 -23.70
C SER A 261 11.91 12.94 -22.16
N CYS A 262 11.11 13.81 -21.54
CA CYS A 262 11.16 14.16 -20.11
C CYS A 262 10.75 13.05 -19.12
N SER A 263 10.88 11.75 -19.46
CA SER A 263 10.40 10.65 -18.63
C SER A 263 11.45 9.99 -17.73
N ALA A 264 12.75 10.21 -17.98
CA ALA A 264 13.84 9.55 -17.25
C ALA A 264 14.44 10.40 -16.10
N ASP A 265 14.18 11.71 -16.06
CA ASP A 265 14.97 12.65 -15.25
C ASP A 265 14.61 12.70 -13.75
N TYR A 266 13.48 12.13 -13.34
CA TYR A 266 13.04 12.23 -11.95
C TYR A 266 13.57 11.10 -11.05
N LEU A 267 13.86 9.92 -11.60
CA LEU A 267 14.57 8.85 -10.89
C LEU A 267 16.08 9.13 -10.78
N THR A 268 16.56 10.20 -11.41
CA THR A 268 17.98 10.58 -11.48
C THR A 268 18.28 11.90 -10.75
N SER A 269 17.34 12.44 -9.95
CA SER A 269 17.58 13.66 -9.16
C SER A 269 18.27 13.35 -7.83
N PRO A 270 19.46 13.91 -7.56
CA PRO A 270 20.12 13.79 -6.26
C PRO A 270 19.27 14.33 -5.09
N GLU A 271 18.41 15.32 -5.34
CA GLU A 271 17.53 15.95 -4.35
C GLU A 271 16.43 14.99 -3.89
N LEU A 272 15.82 14.28 -4.83
CA LEU A 272 14.83 13.25 -4.51
C LEU A 272 15.44 12.17 -3.63
N HIS A 273 16.63 11.68 -3.98
CA HIS A 273 17.31 10.67 -3.17
C HIS A 273 17.62 11.16 -1.75
N LYS A 274 18.04 12.42 -1.57
CA LYS A 274 18.24 13.01 -0.23
C LYS A 274 16.94 13.06 0.57
N GLU A 275 15.81 13.41 -0.06
CA GLU A 275 14.51 13.38 0.63
C GLU A 275 14.07 11.97 0.99
N LEU A 276 14.33 10.98 0.13
CA LEU A 276 14.03 9.57 0.44
C LEU A 276 14.89 9.05 1.60
N VAL A 277 16.16 9.43 1.68
CA VAL A 277 17.03 9.17 2.85
C VAL A 277 16.42 9.79 4.11
N ARG A 278 16.07 11.08 4.05
CA ARG A 278 15.45 11.78 5.20
C ARG A 278 14.17 11.09 5.63
N LEU A 279 13.32 10.68 4.69
CA LEU A 279 12.06 10.01 4.97
C LEU A 279 12.26 8.64 5.63
N CYS A 280 13.18 7.82 5.12
CA CYS A 280 13.49 6.51 5.72
C CYS A 280 14.00 6.66 7.15
N ASN A 281 14.85 7.66 7.41
CA ASN A 281 15.33 7.94 8.77
C ASN A 281 14.21 8.37 9.72
N VAL A 282 13.26 9.19 9.25
CA VAL A 282 12.05 9.55 10.02
C VAL A 282 11.25 8.29 10.38
N PHE A 283 11.06 7.39 9.41
CA PHE A 283 10.34 6.13 9.63
C PHE A 283 11.03 5.19 10.62
N VAL A 284 12.36 5.11 10.61
CA VAL A 284 13.14 4.36 11.61
C VAL A 284 12.87 4.93 13.00
N LEU A 285 12.97 6.25 13.18
CA LEU A 285 12.69 6.89 14.47
C LEU A 285 11.27 6.60 14.97
N TRP A 286 10.29 6.59 14.06
CA TRP A 286 8.90 6.29 14.43
C TRP A 286 8.67 4.84 14.86
N LEU A 287 9.41 3.88 14.30
CA LEU A 287 9.35 2.48 14.72
C LEU A 287 9.98 2.27 16.11
N GLU A 288 11.07 2.98 16.39
CA GLU A 288 11.82 2.86 17.65
C GLU A 288 11.16 3.57 18.84
N GLU A 289 10.39 4.61 18.58
CA GLU A 289 9.86 5.48 19.62
C GLU A 289 8.72 4.82 20.41
N GLU A 290 9.06 4.26 21.58
CA GLU A 290 8.09 3.59 22.44
C GLU A 290 7.04 4.54 23.03
N SER A 291 7.40 5.80 23.25
CA SER A 291 6.51 6.77 23.90
C SER A 291 5.23 7.02 23.09
N PHE A 292 5.31 6.94 21.75
CA PHE A 292 4.14 7.06 20.87
C PHE A 292 3.07 6.02 21.19
N GLN A 293 3.47 4.83 21.63
CA GLN A 293 2.57 3.72 21.93
C GLN A 293 1.94 3.84 23.32
N LYS A 294 2.49 4.68 24.20
CA LYS A 294 1.99 4.93 25.57
C LYS A 294 1.04 6.13 25.65
N GLY A 295 1.06 7.02 24.66
CA GLY A 295 0.20 8.21 24.62
C GLY A 295 0.71 9.40 25.42
N ASP A 296 1.85 9.27 26.10
CA ASP A 296 2.45 10.31 26.94
C ASP A 296 3.18 11.41 26.15
N THR A 297 3.33 11.24 24.83
CA THR A 297 4.17 12.12 24.01
C THR A 297 3.44 13.37 23.53
N TYR A 298 3.97 14.54 23.90
CA TYR A 298 3.54 15.81 23.31
C TYR A 298 4.18 16.01 21.92
N ILE A 299 3.43 15.68 20.87
CA ILE A 299 3.91 15.69 19.47
C ILE A 299 4.57 17.02 19.06
N PRO A 300 4.03 18.21 19.39
CA PRO A 300 4.65 19.48 18.98
C PRO A 300 6.04 19.76 19.56
N SER A 301 6.43 19.10 20.67
CA SER A 301 7.77 19.28 21.26
C SER A 301 8.81 18.30 20.72
N LEU A 302 8.45 17.41 19.79
CA LEU A 302 9.39 16.45 19.24
C LEU A 302 10.52 17.16 18.47
N PRO A 303 11.75 16.63 18.53
CA PRO A 303 12.84 17.12 17.71
C PRO A 303 12.50 17.10 16.22
N LYS A 304 13.04 18.05 15.45
CA LYS A 304 12.71 18.24 14.02
C LYS A 304 12.89 16.96 13.17
N GLN A 305 13.83 16.10 13.54
CA GLN A 305 14.10 14.82 12.88
C GLN A 305 12.92 13.83 12.89
N TYR A 306 11.94 14.02 13.77
CA TYR A 306 10.72 13.20 13.82
C TYR A 306 9.63 13.66 12.84
N ASP A 307 9.79 14.80 12.17
CA ASP A 307 8.76 15.37 11.28
C ASP A 307 7.38 15.42 11.97
N ALA A 308 7.31 16.13 13.11
CA ALA A 308 6.14 16.14 14.01
C ALA A 308 4.82 16.48 13.31
N HIS A 309 4.85 17.37 12.32
CA HIS A 309 3.68 17.73 11.51
C HIS A 309 3.14 16.54 10.72
N ARG A 310 4.02 15.80 10.07
CA ARG A 310 3.66 14.59 9.33
C ARG A 310 3.17 13.50 10.27
N LEU A 311 3.87 13.28 11.38
CA LEU A 311 3.50 12.30 12.40
C LEU A 311 2.09 12.56 12.93
N ALA A 312 1.75 13.82 13.24
CA ALA A 312 0.43 14.20 13.71
C ALA A 312 -0.68 13.83 12.71
N LYS A 313 -0.45 14.05 11.41
CA LYS A 313 -1.39 13.65 10.36
C LYS A 313 -1.56 12.13 10.28
N VAL A 314 -0.45 11.38 10.31
CA VAL A 314 -0.48 9.91 10.30
C VAL A 314 -1.26 9.38 11.50
N MET A 315 -1.00 9.90 12.71
CA MET A 315 -1.70 9.51 13.93
C MET A 315 -3.21 9.80 13.90
N GLN A 316 -3.63 10.79 13.12
CA GLN A 316 -5.05 11.13 12.88
C GLN A 316 -5.66 10.34 11.70
N ASN A 317 -4.95 9.34 11.18
CA ASN A 317 -5.32 8.56 9.99
C ASN A 317 -5.58 9.46 8.75
N GLN A 318 -4.88 10.58 8.64
CA GLN A 318 -4.98 11.48 7.49
C GLN A 318 -3.90 11.16 6.48
N GLN A 319 -4.28 11.10 5.20
CA GLN A 319 -3.32 10.94 4.11
C GLN A 319 -2.36 12.13 4.07
N VAL A 320 -1.07 11.87 4.20
CA VAL A 320 -0.08 12.95 4.22
C VAL A 320 0.32 13.32 2.81
N ASN A 321 0.11 14.58 2.44
CA ASN A 321 0.61 15.17 1.21
C ASN A 321 2.15 15.29 1.29
N MET A 322 2.87 14.48 0.51
CA MET A 322 4.32 14.47 0.45
C MET A 322 4.79 15.38 -0.68
N SER A 323 4.62 16.70 -0.60
CA SER A 323 4.80 17.64 -1.73
C SER A 323 5.88 17.30 -2.78
N MET A 324 7.14 17.01 -2.41
CA MET A 324 8.20 16.62 -3.37
C MET A 324 8.04 15.20 -3.92
N LEU A 325 7.69 14.23 -3.09
CA LEU A 325 7.37 12.87 -3.53
C LEU A 325 6.07 12.84 -4.34
N ASN A 326 5.12 13.73 -4.05
CA ASN A 326 3.89 13.92 -4.78
C ASN A 326 4.17 14.58 -6.13
N LEU A 327 5.13 15.49 -6.23
CA LEU A 327 5.65 15.98 -7.51
C LEU A 327 6.31 14.85 -8.32
N TYR A 328 7.08 13.97 -7.68
CA TYR A 328 7.64 12.77 -8.29
C TYR A 328 6.56 11.77 -8.73
N ILE A 329 5.61 11.44 -7.86
CA ILE A 329 4.43 10.62 -8.16
C ILE A 329 3.60 11.26 -9.28
N MET A 330 3.47 12.59 -9.29
CA MET A 330 2.81 13.35 -10.34
C MET A 330 3.60 13.39 -11.65
N SER A 331 4.94 13.27 -11.62
CA SER A 331 5.73 13.14 -12.84
C SER A 331 5.51 11.77 -13.49
N PHE A 332 5.19 10.74 -12.71
CA PHE A 332 4.61 9.51 -13.26
C PHE A 332 3.20 9.71 -13.83
N ARG A 333 2.44 10.73 -13.39
CA ARG A 333 1.06 11.00 -13.83
C ARG A 333 0.89 11.87 -15.09
N LYS A 334 1.98 12.33 -15.71
CA LYS A 334 1.96 13.22 -16.88
C LYS A 334 2.59 12.60 -18.14
N LEU A 335 2.61 11.28 -18.22
CA LEU A 335 2.81 10.51 -19.45
C LEU A 335 1.45 9.92 -19.85
#